data_AF-A0A9Q4FJQ9-F1
#
_entry.id   AF-A0A9Q4FJQ9-F1
#
_cell.length_a   1.000
_cell.length_b   1.000
_cell.length_c   1.000
_cell.angle_alpha   90.00
_cell.angle_beta   90.00
_cell.angle_gamma   90.00
#
_symmetry.space_group_name_H-M   'P 1'
#
loop_
_entity.id
_entity.type
_entity.pdbx_description
1 polymer ?
#
loop_
_entity_poly.entity_id
_entity_poly.type
_entity_poly.pdbx_seq_one_letter_code
_entity_poly.pdbx_strand_id
1 'polypeptide(L)'
;MLGSLRSDDAPTTPHVQHIKDKTPDWLLQAGPAVHATLRKASGRAPQWLTNARISSPGQLEELQRLYAEHRSNEQKVRPTLDRLATLQDFARPLLTAAIKDRFGLDVDVSNTWLFHASRAKVDQAFGSASKDPITQANIALRAACQTLLNAALQNFEAWETAPGAMDSDTGIKAEVFSSFDILGNSIQGKSLPVSPAGFATLCRELDLGGKYQEHLKSVFSAPSTPDETSDAAASRLRTNFMQLESSSIRLQLQIAAFQELVSAPLQAALLQILDGRQNVLLDNTPVKCSVLCLGDVELNGLFVFGKDRNSATGLEKIVVYIPDDPVAPLKEYDSVEVFINSLRERMFVKGYLNFFKRFIPARHRNEVLEQLFERLHPKVKKGGFFEGQWLQREEDRNARLHLRETPLDSPLLDELYDRKRAVLRDDALFQGVPTADEDQKTFDERVQYFTSKAMDVLNIASFVVPVLGEVMLAVTAVQLIHEVYEGVESWAKDEQQQAFAYLFDVVENIALISALGAAGATGAGIPALQVPEFVNGLKTVELSDGATRLWKPDLTPFAHDIVLPDGLKPDAEGLYTWQGKQWLPLEGRTYSVKPATTGDGYLIEHPSRPN
;
A
#
# COMPACT_ATOMS: atom_id res chain seq x y z
N MET A 1 -35.43 -49.22 -27.23
CA MET A 1 -35.83 -48.06 -26.40
C MET A 1 -34.84 -47.91 -25.27
N LEU A 2 -33.79 -47.12 -25.45
CA LEU A 2 -32.93 -46.65 -24.37
C LEU A 2 -32.56 -45.21 -24.77
N GLY A 3 -33.27 -44.27 -24.17
CA GLY A 3 -33.15 -42.85 -24.44
C GLY A 3 -31.91 -42.28 -23.74
N SER A 4 -31.11 -41.57 -24.53
CA SER A 4 -30.03 -40.69 -24.12
C SER A 4 -30.49 -39.71 -23.04
N LEU A 5 -30.02 -39.86 -21.81
CA LEU A 5 -30.04 -38.79 -20.81
C LEU A 5 -29.01 -37.74 -21.24
N ARG A 6 -29.50 -36.68 -21.90
CA ARG A 6 -28.78 -35.42 -21.99
C ARG A 6 -28.59 -34.91 -20.56
N SER A 7 -27.36 -34.56 -20.21
CA SER A 7 -27.04 -33.75 -19.05
C SER A 7 -27.72 -32.38 -19.23
N ASP A 8 -28.80 -32.14 -18.48
CA ASP A 8 -29.38 -30.82 -18.34
C ASP A 8 -28.45 -29.98 -17.45
N ASP A 9 -27.58 -29.18 -18.08
CA ASP A 9 -26.95 -28.04 -17.41
C ASP A 9 -28.07 -27.09 -16.96
N ALA A 10 -28.13 -26.77 -15.66
CA ALA A 10 -29.11 -25.82 -15.14
C ALA A 10 -28.94 -24.47 -15.88
N PRO A 11 -30.01 -23.88 -16.45
CA PRO A 11 -29.90 -22.64 -17.20
C PRO A 11 -29.43 -21.52 -16.25
N THR A 12 -28.22 -21.02 -16.47
CA THR A 12 -27.78 -19.74 -15.90
C THR A 12 -28.76 -18.66 -16.35
N THR A 13 -29.31 -17.92 -15.40
CA THR A 13 -30.20 -16.79 -15.74
C THR A 13 -29.44 -15.80 -16.63
N PRO A 14 -30.09 -15.18 -17.64
CA PRO A 14 -29.41 -14.31 -18.60
C PRO A 14 -28.67 -13.14 -17.94
N HIS A 15 -29.15 -12.66 -16.79
CA HIS A 15 -28.47 -11.63 -15.99
C HIS A 15 -27.16 -12.10 -15.37
N VAL A 16 -27.07 -13.37 -14.94
CA VAL A 16 -25.83 -13.93 -14.36
C VAL A 16 -24.73 -14.01 -15.42
N GLN A 17 -25.09 -14.45 -16.63
CA GLN A 17 -24.14 -14.50 -17.74
C GLN A 17 -23.70 -13.08 -18.14
N HIS A 18 -24.64 -12.13 -18.22
CA HIS A 18 -24.31 -10.72 -18.47
C HIS A 18 -23.35 -10.13 -17.44
N ILE A 19 -23.60 -10.37 -16.14
CA ILE A 19 -22.72 -9.91 -15.06
C ILE A 19 -21.33 -10.54 -15.20
N LYS A 20 -21.26 -11.84 -15.45
CA LYS A 20 -19.98 -12.55 -15.65
C LYS A 20 -19.17 -11.92 -16.79
N ASP A 21 -19.81 -11.66 -17.92
CA ASP A 21 -19.16 -11.13 -19.13
C ASP A 21 -18.65 -9.70 -18.95
N LYS A 22 -19.25 -8.93 -18.02
CA LYS A 22 -18.79 -7.59 -17.65
C LYS A 22 -17.78 -7.58 -16.50
N THR A 23 -17.56 -8.70 -15.82
CA THR A 23 -16.68 -8.74 -14.66
C THR A 23 -15.23 -9.03 -15.08
N PRO A 24 -14.24 -8.21 -14.70
CA PRO A 24 -12.84 -8.48 -15.01
C PRO A 24 -12.35 -9.82 -14.44
N ASP A 25 -11.55 -10.56 -15.20
CA ASP A 25 -11.04 -11.89 -14.81
C ASP A 25 -10.33 -11.88 -13.45
N TRP A 26 -9.51 -10.85 -13.18
CA TRP A 26 -8.79 -10.74 -11.91
C TRP A 26 -9.74 -10.65 -10.71
N LEU A 27 -10.94 -10.08 -10.91
CA LEU A 27 -11.95 -9.93 -9.87
C LEU A 27 -12.69 -11.26 -9.65
N LEU A 28 -12.93 -12.02 -10.71
CA LEU A 28 -13.45 -13.40 -10.64
C LEU A 28 -12.45 -14.36 -9.97
N GLN A 29 -11.15 -14.05 -9.98
CA GLN A 29 -10.11 -14.84 -9.30
C GLN A 29 -9.74 -14.30 -7.91
N ALA A 30 -10.35 -13.19 -7.48
CA ALA A 30 -9.99 -12.56 -6.22
C ALA A 30 -10.54 -13.34 -5.01
N GLY A 31 -9.86 -13.22 -3.86
CA GLY A 31 -10.31 -13.84 -2.62
C GLY A 31 -11.42 -13.04 -1.91
N PRO A 32 -12.15 -13.65 -0.94
CA PRO A 32 -13.32 -13.04 -0.31
C PRO A 32 -13.08 -11.67 0.33
N ALA A 33 -11.88 -11.42 0.87
CA ALA A 33 -11.54 -10.12 1.46
C ALA A 33 -11.55 -8.98 0.43
N VAL A 34 -11.17 -9.26 -0.82
CA VAL A 34 -11.19 -8.28 -1.92
C VAL A 34 -12.63 -7.95 -2.30
N HIS A 35 -13.50 -8.96 -2.43
CA HIS A 35 -14.93 -8.74 -2.72
C HIS A 35 -15.64 -7.98 -1.61
N ALA A 36 -15.37 -8.32 -0.34
CA ALA A 36 -15.90 -7.59 0.81
C ALA A 36 -15.48 -6.11 0.79
N THR A 37 -14.23 -5.84 0.43
CA THR A 37 -13.70 -4.47 0.30
C THR A 37 -14.35 -3.74 -0.87
N LEU A 38 -14.47 -4.40 -2.04
CA LEU A 38 -15.15 -3.88 -3.23
C LEU A 38 -16.61 -3.49 -2.92
N ARG A 39 -17.38 -4.40 -2.30
CA ARG A 39 -18.78 -4.15 -1.93
C ARG A 39 -18.89 -2.96 -0.98
N LYS A 40 -18.02 -2.85 0.02
CA LYS A 40 -17.98 -1.72 0.96
C LYS A 40 -17.58 -0.40 0.27
N ALA A 41 -16.68 -0.47 -0.71
CA ALA A 41 -16.18 0.68 -1.45
C ALA A 41 -17.20 1.23 -2.47
N SER A 42 -18.12 0.39 -2.96
CA SER A 42 -19.18 0.78 -3.91
C SER A 42 -20.02 1.98 -3.45
N GLY A 43 -20.25 2.10 -2.13
CA GLY A 43 -21.00 3.21 -1.53
C GLY A 43 -20.19 4.48 -1.27
N ARG A 44 -18.89 4.51 -1.64
CA ARG A 44 -17.95 5.60 -1.35
C ARG A 44 -17.12 5.98 -2.58
N ALA A 45 -17.81 6.17 -3.71
CA ALA A 45 -17.18 6.63 -4.94
C ALA A 45 -16.43 7.96 -4.71
N PRO A 46 -15.14 8.08 -5.08
CA PRO A 46 -14.42 9.35 -5.03
C PRO A 46 -15.09 10.40 -5.94
N GLN A 47 -15.11 11.67 -5.53
CA GLN A 47 -15.74 12.74 -6.32
C GLN A 47 -15.15 12.88 -7.73
N TRP A 48 -13.83 12.74 -7.86
CA TRP A 48 -13.14 12.82 -9.16
C TRP A 48 -13.65 11.75 -10.14
N LEU A 49 -14.07 10.58 -9.65
CA LEU A 49 -14.56 9.48 -10.48
C LEU A 49 -15.91 9.81 -11.11
N THR A 50 -16.81 10.44 -10.34
CA THR A 50 -18.11 10.89 -10.83
C THR A 50 -17.93 11.90 -11.98
N ASN A 51 -17.00 12.84 -11.82
CA ASN A 51 -16.69 13.83 -12.86
C ASN A 51 -16.06 13.17 -14.09
N ALA A 52 -15.05 12.32 -13.89
CA ALA A 52 -14.33 11.62 -14.96
C ALA A 52 -15.26 10.77 -15.84
N ARG A 53 -16.31 10.18 -15.27
CA ARG A 53 -17.28 9.37 -16.02
C ARG A 53 -18.05 10.17 -17.05
N ILE A 54 -18.32 11.44 -16.75
CA ILE A 54 -19.05 12.34 -17.66
C ILE A 54 -18.08 12.97 -18.65
N SER A 55 -16.91 13.42 -18.19
CA SER A 55 -15.99 14.20 -19.01
C SER A 55 -15.00 13.39 -19.84
N SER A 56 -14.66 12.15 -19.45
CA SER A 56 -13.54 11.40 -20.02
C SER A 56 -13.69 9.87 -19.90
N PRO A 57 -14.75 9.26 -20.47
CA PRO A 57 -15.00 7.81 -20.36
C PRO A 57 -13.84 6.94 -20.89
N GLY A 58 -13.22 7.29 -22.02
CA GLY A 58 -12.09 6.51 -22.55
C GLY A 58 -10.83 6.53 -21.65
N GLN A 59 -10.64 7.60 -20.86
CA GLN A 59 -9.54 7.65 -19.88
C GLN A 59 -9.82 6.74 -18.66
N LEU A 60 -11.09 6.46 -18.37
CA LEU A 60 -11.50 5.54 -17.31
C LEU A 60 -11.34 4.08 -17.73
N GLU A 61 -11.61 3.77 -19.00
CA GLU A 61 -11.28 2.45 -19.58
C GLU A 61 -9.77 2.19 -19.53
N GLU A 62 -8.96 3.19 -19.86
CA GLU A 62 -7.50 3.10 -19.73
C GLU A 62 -7.08 2.89 -18.26
N LEU A 63 -7.71 3.57 -17.30
CA LEU A 63 -7.46 3.37 -15.88
C LEU A 63 -7.77 1.92 -15.43
N GLN A 64 -8.83 1.31 -15.96
CA GLN A 64 -9.14 -0.10 -15.71
C GLN A 64 -8.08 -1.04 -16.29
N ARG A 65 -7.66 -0.78 -17.54
CA ARG A 65 -6.62 -1.55 -18.20
C ARG A 65 -5.32 -1.52 -17.39
N LEU A 66 -4.91 -0.34 -16.94
CA LEU A 66 -3.74 -0.14 -16.07
C LEU A 66 -3.89 -0.88 -14.74
N TYR A 67 -5.09 -0.89 -14.14
CA TYR A 67 -5.30 -1.62 -12.90
C TYR A 67 -5.26 -3.13 -13.07
N ALA A 68 -5.88 -3.66 -14.13
CA ALA A 68 -5.81 -5.08 -14.48
C ALA A 68 -4.35 -5.52 -14.73
N GLU A 69 -3.57 -4.70 -15.44
CA GLU A 69 -2.14 -4.91 -15.64
C GLU A 69 -1.37 -4.93 -14.31
N HIS A 70 -1.64 -3.95 -13.44
CA HIS A 70 -1.02 -3.88 -12.10
C HIS A 70 -1.32 -5.15 -11.27
N ARG A 71 -2.57 -5.60 -11.25
CA ARG A 71 -2.98 -6.83 -10.54
C ARG A 71 -2.30 -8.08 -11.08
N SER A 72 -2.15 -8.19 -12.39
CA SER A 72 -1.39 -9.27 -13.04
C SER A 72 0.10 -9.23 -12.64
N ASN A 73 0.72 -8.05 -12.62
CA ASN A 73 2.11 -7.91 -12.19
C ASN A 73 2.28 -8.23 -10.70
N GLU A 74 1.32 -7.86 -9.86
CA GLU A 74 1.30 -8.21 -8.43
C GLU A 74 1.23 -9.73 -8.25
N GLN A 75 0.39 -10.44 -9.02
CA GLN A 75 0.29 -11.90 -8.99
C GLN A 75 1.61 -12.59 -9.37
N LYS A 76 2.39 -12.03 -10.30
CA LYS A 76 3.72 -12.58 -10.68
C LYS A 76 4.76 -12.45 -9.56
N VAL A 77 4.62 -11.43 -8.71
CA VAL A 77 5.58 -11.10 -7.65
C VAL A 77 5.18 -11.75 -6.32
N ARG A 78 3.89 -11.88 -6.05
CA ARG A 78 3.33 -12.35 -4.78
C ARG A 78 3.93 -13.66 -4.25
N PRO A 79 4.14 -14.73 -5.05
CA PRO A 79 4.77 -15.96 -4.56
C PRO A 79 6.19 -15.77 -4.02
N THR A 80 6.89 -14.73 -4.45
CA THR A 80 8.21 -14.38 -3.91
C THR A 80 8.07 -13.63 -2.59
N LEU A 81 7.11 -12.71 -2.49
CA LEU A 81 6.84 -11.97 -1.26
C LEU A 81 6.29 -12.87 -0.15
N ASP A 82 5.45 -13.86 -0.49
CA ASP A 82 4.90 -14.82 0.47
C ASP A 82 6.01 -15.70 1.12
N ARG A 83 7.18 -15.80 0.48
CA ARG A 83 8.36 -16.50 1.02
C ARG A 83 9.26 -15.61 1.88
N LEU A 84 9.04 -14.30 1.91
CA LEU A 84 9.77 -13.36 2.77
C LEU A 84 9.16 -13.39 4.17
N ALA A 85 9.69 -14.26 5.03
CA ALA A 85 9.33 -14.25 6.45
C ALA A 85 9.81 -12.94 7.10
N THR A 86 9.12 -12.45 8.13
CA THR A 86 9.70 -11.41 8.97
C THR A 86 10.93 -11.98 9.68
N LEU A 87 11.89 -11.14 10.04
CA LEU A 87 13.08 -11.56 10.78
C LEU A 87 12.72 -12.30 12.07
N GLN A 88 11.70 -11.80 12.78
CA GLN A 88 11.23 -12.40 14.03
C GLN A 88 10.58 -13.77 13.80
N ASP A 89 9.74 -13.92 12.76
CA ASP A 89 9.10 -15.20 12.43
C ASP A 89 10.09 -16.24 11.94
N PHE A 90 11.14 -15.79 11.23
CA PHE A 90 12.26 -16.65 10.82
C PHE A 90 13.10 -17.10 12.02
N ALA A 91 13.47 -16.17 12.91
CA ALA A 91 14.42 -16.43 13.99
C ALA A 91 13.81 -17.18 15.18
N ARG A 92 12.55 -16.93 15.52
CA ARG A 92 11.87 -17.53 16.68
C ARG A 92 11.95 -19.06 16.72
N PRO A 93 11.52 -19.81 15.68
CA PRO A 93 11.56 -21.27 15.71
C PRO A 93 13.00 -21.81 15.78
N LEU A 94 13.94 -21.17 15.09
CA LEU A 94 15.35 -21.56 15.11
C LEU A 94 15.96 -21.40 16.50
N LEU A 95 15.70 -20.27 17.17
CA LEU A 95 16.20 -19.99 18.50
C LEU A 95 15.58 -20.92 19.55
N THR A 96 14.26 -21.12 19.51
CA THR A 96 13.58 -22.05 20.44
C THR A 96 14.13 -23.46 20.31
N ALA A 97 14.31 -23.96 19.07
CA ALA A 97 14.89 -25.29 18.84
C ALA A 97 16.33 -25.38 19.38
N ALA A 98 17.14 -24.35 19.16
CA ALA A 98 18.54 -24.35 19.58
C ALA A 98 18.70 -24.25 21.12
N ILE A 99 17.81 -23.50 21.80
CA ILE A 99 17.75 -23.48 23.27
C ILE A 99 17.33 -24.84 23.82
N LYS A 100 16.34 -25.49 23.20
CA LYS A 100 15.87 -26.81 23.62
C LYS A 100 16.96 -27.86 23.50
N ASP A 101 17.71 -27.85 22.40
CA ASP A 101 18.81 -28.77 22.16
C ASP A 101 19.95 -28.57 23.17
N ARG A 102 20.36 -27.32 23.41
CA ARG A 102 21.51 -27.01 24.29
C ARG A 102 21.20 -27.08 25.79
N PHE A 103 20.04 -26.60 26.19
CA PHE A 103 19.69 -26.41 27.60
C PHE A 103 18.56 -27.34 28.07
N GLY A 104 17.93 -28.11 27.18
CA GLY A 104 16.82 -29.00 27.52
C GLY A 104 15.53 -28.28 27.92
N LEU A 105 15.39 -26.99 27.57
CA LEU A 105 14.26 -26.15 27.96
C LEU A 105 13.37 -25.78 26.77
N ASP A 106 12.07 -25.91 26.95
CA ASP A 106 11.08 -25.38 26.03
C ASP A 106 10.63 -24.00 26.54
N VAL A 107 11.04 -22.94 25.84
CA VAL A 107 10.80 -21.55 26.27
C VAL A 107 10.18 -20.73 25.15
N ASP A 108 9.27 -19.84 25.54
CA ASP A 108 8.84 -18.75 24.67
C ASP A 108 9.89 -17.64 24.68
N VAL A 109 10.75 -17.64 23.66
CA VAL A 109 11.84 -16.67 23.50
C VAL A 109 11.38 -15.22 23.36
N SER A 110 10.10 -14.98 23.06
CA SER A 110 9.52 -13.64 22.99
C SER A 110 9.04 -13.12 24.34
N ASN A 111 8.87 -14.01 25.33
CA ASN A 111 8.41 -13.68 26.68
C ASN A 111 9.37 -14.15 27.77
N THR A 112 10.58 -14.55 27.38
CA THR A 112 11.70 -14.88 28.27
C THR A 112 12.76 -13.81 28.10
N TRP A 113 13.42 -13.40 29.19
CA TRP A 113 14.22 -12.18 29.23
C TRP A 113 15.65 -12.46 29.66
N LEU A 114 16.62 -11.87 28.97
CA LEU A 114 18.00 -11.74 29.41
C LEU A 114 18.15 -10.38 30.13
N PHE A 115 18.67 -10.42 31.35
CA PHE A 115 19.17 -9.24 32.04
C PHE A 115 20.69 -9.16 31.91
N HIS A 116 21.17 -8.15 31.18
CA HIS A 116 22.59 -7.92 30.93
C HIS A 116 23.14 -6.86 31.89
N ALA A 117 23.55 -7.28 33.09
CA ALA A 117 23.82 -6.38 34.20
C ALA A 117 24.89 -5.30 33.91
N SER A 118 25.93 -5.59 33.12
CA SER A 118 26.96 -4.59 32.76
C SER A 118 26.44 -3.43 31.87
N ARG A 119 25.26 -3.58 31.27
CA ARG A 119 24.59 -2.55 30.47
C ARG A 119 23.62 -1.69 31.28
N ALA A 120 23.37 -2.02 32.56
CA ALA A 120 22.54 -1.22 33.46
C ALA A 120 23.29 0.03 33.97
N LYS A 121 23.68 0.92 33.05
CA LYS A 121 24.43 2.13 33.36
C LYS A 121 23.49 3.33 33.56
N VAL A 122 23.71 4.08 34.64
CA VAL A 122 23.05 5.37 34.87
C VAL A 122 23.92 6.47 34.28
N ASP A 123 23.38 7.26 33.36
CA ASP A 123 24.08 8.42 32.82
C ASP A 123 24.27 9.47 33.92
N GLN A 124 25.52 9.65 34.37
CA GLN A 124 25.87 10.63 35.40
C GLN A 124 26.03 12.06 34.85
N ALA A 125 26.02 12.25 33.52
CA ALA A 125 26.19 13.57 32.91
C ALA A 125 25.03 14.54 33.19
N PHE A 126 23.87 14.03 33.63
CA PHE A 126 22.67 14.82 33.97
C PHE A 126 22.53 15.16 35.47
N GLY A 127 23.61 15.20 36.24
CA GLY A 127 23.61 15.56 37.66
C GLY A 127 23.03 16.93 38.03
N SER A 128 22.63 17.76 37.05
CA SER A 128 22.02 19.08 37.26
C SER A 128 20.49 19.11 37.11
N ALA A 129 19.85 18.04 36.62
CA ALA A 129 18.39 17.96 36.54
C ALA A 129 17.85 17.17 37.73
N SER A 130 16.87 17.73 38.44
CA SER A 130 16.12 17.14 39.56
C SER A 130 15.38 15.83 39.21
N LYS A 131 16.11 14.78 38.82
CA LYS A 131 15.56 13.45 38.54
C LYS A 131 15.88 12.54 39.72
N ASP A 132 14.84 11.91 40.26
CA ASP A 132 14.95 10.97 41.38
C ASP A 132 15.92 9.82 41.03
N PRO A 133 16.96 9.56 41.85
CA PRO A 133 17.94 8.49 41.63
C PRO A 133 17.32 7.11 41.47
N ILE A 134 16.21 6.83 42.16
CA ILE A 134 15.51 5.55 42.07
C ILE A 134 14.86 5.39 40.70
N THR A 135 14.24 6.45 40.19
CA THR A 135 13.69 6.49 38.84
C THR A 135 14.77 6.26 37.78
N GLN A 136 15.96 6.84 37.93
CA GLN A 136 17.08 6.62 37.01
C GLN A 136 17.61 5.18 37.03
N ALA A 137 17.77 4.60 38.23
CA ALA A 137 18.17 3.20 38.37
C ALA A 137 17.14 2.25 37.74
N ASN A 138 15.84 2.50 37.95
CA ASN A 138 14.77 1.73 37.31
C ASN A 138 14.85 1.77 35.77
N ILE A 139 15.10 2.95 35.19
CA ILE A 139 15.22 3.11 33.74
C ILE A 139 16.44 2.32 33.23
N ALA A 140 17.59 2.42 33.90
CA ALA A 140 18.80 1.69 33.53
C ALA A 140 18.61 0.16 33.60
N LEU A 141 17.97 -0.35 34.66
CA LEU A 141 17.67 -1.78 34.80
C LEU A 141 16.69 -2.27 33.73
N ARG A 142 15.65 -1.48 33.40
CA ARG A 142 14.73 -1.81 32.31
C ARG A 142 15.44 -1.85 30.96
N ALA A 143 16.30 -0.87 30.68
CA ALA A 143 17.06 -0.82 29.43
C ALA A 143 18.04 -1.99 29.27
N ALA A 144 18.53 -2.55 30.38
CA ALA A 144 19.39 -3.73 30.40
C ALA A 144 18.63 -5.08 30.28
N CYS A 145 17.29 -5.05 30.27
CA CYS A 145 16.47 -6.24 30.06
C CYS A 145 15.99 -6.32 28.61
N GLN A 146 16.20 -7.46 27.96
CA GLN A 146 15.71 -7.72 26.61
C GLN A 146 15.11 -9.12 26.52
N THR A 147 14.15 -9.32 25.63
CA THR A 147 13.68 -10.69 25.33
C THR A 147 14.82 -11.50 24.73
N LEU A 148 14.83 -12.82 24.94
CA LEU A 148 15.85 -13.69 24.36
C LEU A 148 15.90 -13.56 22.83
N LEU A 149 14.75 -13.43 22.18
CA LEU A 149 14.69 -13.19 20.74
C LEU A 149 15.39 -11.89 20.34
N ASN A 150 15.12 -10.77 21.02
CA ASN A 150 15.74 -9.49 20.68
C ASN A 150 17.24 -9.49 20.94
N ALA A 151 17.68 -10.08 22.06
CA ALA A 151 19.09 -10.20 22.39
C ALA A 151 19.83 -11.09 21.36
N ALA A 152 19.23 -12.21 20.97
CA ALA A 152 19.82 -13.10 19.95
C ALA A 152 19.92 -12.43 18.57
N LEU A 153 18.94 -11.60 18.18
CA LEU A 153 18.97 -10.86 16.91
C LEU A 153 20.01 -9.73 16.90
N GLN A 154 20.29 -9.13 18.06
CA GLN A 154 21.39 -8.15 18.20
C GLN A 154 22.77 -8.83 18.20
N ASN A 155 22.80 -10.15 18.38
CA ASN A 155 24.00 -10.94 18.57
C ASN A 155 24.80 -10.52 19.81
N PHE A 156 25.93 -11.19 20.05
CA PHE A 156 26.79 -10.95 21.20
C PHE A 156 28.24 -10.80 20.76
N GLU A 157 28.98 -9.97 21.48
CA GLU A 157 30.41 -9.84 21.31
C GLU A 157 31.15 -11.08 21.84
N ALA A 158 32.35 -11.34 21.32
CA ALA A 158 33.12 -12.51 21.73
C ALA A 158 33.41 -12.54 23.24
N TRP A 159 33.66 -11.38 23.87
CA TRP A 159 33.96 -11.30 25.30
C TRP A 159 32.74 -11.59 26.18
N GLU A 160 31.53 -11.35 25.69
CA GLU A 160 30.27 -11.60 26.42
C GLU A 160 30.00 -13.10 26.60
N THR A 161 30.71 -13.96 25.86
CA THR A 161 30.65 -15.42 26.01
C THR A 161 31.42 -15.96 27.21
N ALA A 162 32.27 -15.14 27.84
CA ALA A 162 33.03 -15.58 29.00
C ALA A 162 32.14 -15.63 30.26
N PRO A 163 32.35 -16.61 31.16
CA PRO A 163 31.61 -16.69 32.42
C PRO A 163 31.71 -15.39 33.23
N GLY A 164 30.57 -14.81 33.61
CA GLY A 164 30.49 -13.58 34.38
C GLY A 164 30.78 -12.29 33.61
N ALA A 165 31.04 -12.34 32.30
CA ALA A 165 31.31 -11.15 31.49
C ALA A 165 30.15 -10.14 31.52
N MET A 166 28.92 -10.63 31.56
CA MET A 166 27.72 -9.79 31.56
C MET A 166 27.36 -9.23 32.94
N ASP A 167 28.07 -9.61 34.00
CA ASP A 167 27.83 -9.12 35.35
C ASP A 167 28.21 -7.63 35.47
N SER A 168 27.58 -6.90 36.38
CA SER A 168 27.97 -5.51 36.63
C SER A 168 29.26 -5.43 37.47
N ASP A 169 30.00 -4.33 37.30
CA ASP A 169 31.16 -4.00 38.15
C ASP A 169 30.80 -3.86 39.64
N THR A 170 29.51 -3.64 39.93
CA THR A 170 28.95 -3.54 41.29
C THR A 170 28.51 -4.87 41.88
N GLY A 171 28.72 -5.98 41.17
CA GLY A 171 28.45 -7.35 41.65
C GLY A 171 27.03 -7.87 41.37
N ILE A 172 26.22 -7.15 40.60
CA ILE A 172 24.90 -7.63 40.15
C ILE A 172 25.12 -8.67 39.05
N LYS A 173 24.52 -9.85 39.21
CA LYS A 173 24.65 -10.95 38.26
C LYS A 173 23.73 -10.78 37.07
N ALA A 174 24.23 -11.11 35.88
CA ALA A 174 23.39 -11.32 34.72
C ALA A 174 22.59 -12.61 34.88
N GLU A 175 21.36 -12.62 34.38
CA GLU A 175 20.45 -13.74 34.59
C GLU A 175 19.39 -13.82 33.49
N VAL A 176 18.86 -15.03 33.27
CA VAL A 176 17.72 -15.27 32.36
C VAL A 176 16.46 -15.51 33.18
N PHE A 177 15.42 -14.73 32.93
CA PHE A 177 14.15 -14.75 33.66
C PHE A 177 12.99 -15.17 32.75
N SER A 178 12.09 -16.02 33.24
CA SER A 178 10.78 -16.22 32.61
C SER A 178 9.80 -15.07 32.91
N SER A 179 10.05 -14.33 33.99
CA SER A 179 9.29 -13.16 34.42
C SER A 179 10.13 -12.41 35.45
N PHE A 180 10.08 -11.08 35.45
CA PHE A 180 10.79 -10.25 36.42
C PHE A 180 9.99 -9.01 36.79
N ASP A 181 10.28 -8.47 37.97
CA ASP A 181 9.85 -7.16 38.45
C ASP A 181 11.08 -6.33 38.81
N ILE A 182 10.97 -5.01 38.62
CA ILE A 182 11.99 -4.06 39.05
C ILE A 182 11.41 -3.24 40.19
N LEU A 183 12.04 -3.37 41.36
CA LEU A 183 11.66 -2.72 42.60
C LEU A 183 12.83 -1.84 43.05
N GLY A 184 12.66 -0.52 42.88
CA GLY A 184 13.68 0.46 43.22
C GLY A 184 14.92 0.33 42.33
N ASN A 185 16.03 -0.10 42.92
CA ASN A 185 17.31 -0.34 42.23
C ASN A 185 17.64 -1.84 42.11
N SER A 186 16.64 -2.71 42.26
CA SER A 186 16.82 -4.17 42.20
C SER A 186 15.89 -4.81 41.17
N ILE A 187 16.38 -5.89 40.56
CA ILE A 187 15.60 -6.77 39.71
C ILE A 187 15.41 -8.11 40.41
N GLN A 188 14.19 -8.63 40.42
CA GLN A 188 13.87 -9.94 40.99
C GLN A 188 12.92 -10.66 40.04
N GLY A 189 13.08 -11.96 39.88
CA GLY A 189 12.28 -12.71 38.93
C GLY A 189 12.41 -14.22 39.09
N LYS A 190 11.67 -14.94 38.27
CA LYS A 190 11.77 -16.39 38.19
C LYS A 190 12.89 -16.75 37.22
N SER A 191 14.03 -17.13 37.79
CA SER A 191 15.22 -17.57 37.06
C SER A 191 14.99 -18.85 36.27
N LEU A 192 15.63 -18.95 35.10
CA LEU A 192 15.73 -20.15 34.30
C LEU A 192 17.17 -20.69 34.31
N PRO A 193 17.37 -22.01 34.22
CA PRO A 193 18.70 -22.62 34.21
C PRO A 193 19.39 -22.47 32.83
N VAL A 194 19.48 -21.22 32.35
CA VAL A 194 20.20 -20.83 31.14
C VAL A 194 21.27 -19.84 31.56
N SER A 195 22.54 -20.21 31.42
CA SER A 195 23.63 -19.27 31.73
C SER A 195 23.67 -18.16 30.67
N PRO A 196 23.78 -16.86 31.06
CA PRO A 196 23.89 -15.76 30.10
C PRO A 196 25.05 -15.94 29.09
N ALA A 197 26.22 -16.35 29.58
CA ALA A 197 27.39 -16.65 28.76
C ALA A 197 27.15 -17.82 27.78
N GLY A 198 26.46 -18.88 28.23
CA GLY A 198 26.09 -20.01 27.37
C GLY A 198 25.07 -19.60 26.30
N PHE A 199 24.13 -18.74 26.65
CA PHE A 199 23.16 -18.16 25.71
C PHE A 199 23.85 -17.27 24.67
N ALA A 200 24.80 -16.43 25.07
CA ALA A 200 25.61 -15.62 24.15
C ALA A 200 26.39 -16.49 23.15
N THR A 201 27.03 -17.54 23.66
CA THR A 201 27.75 -18.54 22.86
C THR A 201 26.81 -19.20 21.84
N LEU A 202 25.62 -19.61 22.29
CA LEU A 202 24.60 -20.19 21.41
C LEU A 202 24.20 -19.23 20.28
N CYS A 203 23.97 -17.95 20.60
CA CYS A 203 23.55 -16.96 19.61
C CYS A 203 24.63 -16.71 18.55
N ARG A 204 25.90 -16.60 18.97
CA ARG A 204 27.04 -16.42 18.05
C ARG A 204 27.22 -17.62 17.11
N GLU A 205 27.05 -18.84 17.60
CA GLU A 205 27.14 -20.06 16.79
C GLU A 205 25.91 -20.24 15.87
N LEU A 206 24.73 -19.86 16.35
CA LEU A 206 23.50 -19.97 15.57
C LEU A 206 23.48 -18.96 14.41
N ASP A 207 24.08 -17.79 14.59
CA ASP A 207 24.22 -16.70 13.63
C ASP A 207 22.91 -16.38 12.90
N LEU A 208 21.89 -15.97 13.67
CA LEU A 208 20.56 -15.68 13.13
C LEU A 208 20.59 -14.58 12.07
N GLY A 209 21.44 -13.57 12.25
CA GLY A 209 21.65 -12.51 11.27
C GLY A 209 22.21 -13.04 9.95
N GLY A 210 23.30 -13.82 10.00
CA GLY A 210 23.88 -14.44 8.81
C GLY A 210 22.90 -15.36 8.09
N LYS A 211 22.20 -16.24 8.82
CA LYS A 211 21.19 -17.13 8.26
C LYS A 211 20.03 -16.39 7.60
N TYR A 212 19.62 -15.26 8.16
CA TYR A 212 18.55 -14.46 7.56
C TYR A 212 19.00 -13.75 6.28
N GLN A 213 20.26 -13.29 6.21
CA GLN A 213 20.82 -12.74 4.97
C GLN A 213 20.88 -13.80 3.85
N GLU A 214 21.27 -15.03 4.19
CA GLU A 214 21.22 -16.16 3.26
C GLU A 214 19.78 -16.46 2.81
N HIS A 215 18.82 -16.44 3.74
CA HIS A 215 17.41 -16.60 3.43
C HIS A 215 16.94 -15.53 2.43
N LEU A 216 17.18 -14.24 2.70
CA LEU A 216 16.82 -13.16 1.78
C LEU A 216 17.45 -13.37 0.39
N LYS A 217 18.75 -13.69 0.33
CA LYS A 217 19.44 -13.98 -0.94
C LYS A 217 18.77 -15.13 -1.69
N SER A 218 18.44 -16.23 -1.00
CA SER A 218 17.79 -17.40 -1.60
C SER A 218 16.41 -17.08 -2.18
N VAL A 219 15.64 -16.19 -1.53
CA VAL A 219 14.30 -15.84 -2.00
C VAL A 219 14.34 -15.11 -3.34
N PHE A 220 15.28 -14.18 -3.52
CA PHE A 220 15.46 -13.40 -4.76
C PHE A 220 16.21 -14.13 -5.88
N SER A 221 16.61 -15.38 -5.66
CA SER A 221 17.35 -16.18 -6.65
C SER A 221 16.76 -17.59 -6.84
N ALA A 222 15.59 -17.86 -6.27
CA ALA A 222 14.96 -19.16 -6.33
C ALA A 222 14.36 -19.44 -7.72
N PRO A 223 14.77 -20.53 -8.40
CA PRO A 223 14.15 -20.98 -9.64
C PRO A 223 12.65 -21.28 -9.47
N SER A 224 11.85 -20.95 -10.47
CA SER A 224 10.43 -21.35 -10.53
C SER A 224 10.20 -22.65 -11.29
N THR A 225 11.19 -23.12 -12.06
CA THR A 225 11.18 -24.43 -12.73
C THR A 225 12.50 -25.16 -12.50
N PRO A 226 12.56 -26.50 -12.63
CA PRO A 226 13.79 -27.27 -12.43
C PRO A 226 14.93 -26.88 -13.37
N ASP A 227 14.62 -26.39 -14.57
CA ASP A 227 15.59 -26.05 -15.62
C ASP A 227 16.09 -24.59 -15.54
N GLU A 228 15.48 -23.74 -14.70
CA GLU A 228 15.86 -22.34 -14.57
C GLU A 228 17.10 -22.18 -13.67
N THR A 229 18.12 -21.45 -14.15
CA THR A 229 19.30 -21.12 -13.35
C THR A 229 19.00 -20.02 -12.33
N SER A 230 19.81 -19.95 -11.27
CA SER A 230 19.70 -18.89 -10.24
C SER A 230 19.76 -17.47 -10.83
N ASP A 231 20.63 -17.25 -11.83
CA ASP A 231 20.79 -15.93 -12.46
C ASP A 231 19.59 -15.57 -13.36
N ALA A 232 19.02 -16.56 -14.06
CA ALA A 232 17.80 -16.39 -14.83
C ALA A 232 16.61 -16.07 -13.91
N ALA A 233 16.50 -16.78 -12.77
CA ALA A 233 15.48 -16.52 -11.76
C ALA A 233 15.59 -15.11 -11.19
N ALA A 234 16.80 -14.67 -10.82
CA ALA A 234 17.04 -13.32 -10.31
C ALA A 234 16.68 -12.24 -11.35
N SER A 235 17.04 -12.46 -12.62
CA SER A 235 16.72 -11.54 -13.73
C SER A 235 15.22 -11.45 -13.97
N ARG A 236 14.51 -12.59 -13.99
CA ARG A 236 13.05 -12.63 -14.12
C ARG A 236 12.35 -11.91 -12.97
N LEU A 237 12.78 -12.15 -11.73
CA LEU A 237 12.22 -11.47 -10.56
C LEU A 237 12.45 -9.97 -10.65
N ARG A 238 13.65 -9.52 -11.02
CA ARG A 238 13.95 -8.12 -11.27
C ARG A 238 12.97 -7.49 -12.26
N THR A 239 12.76 -8.13 -13.43
CA THR A 239 11.79 -7.65 -14.42
C THR A 239 10.37 -7.58 -13.87
N ASN A 240 9.92 -8.62 -13.15
CA ASN A 240 8.58 -8.65 -12.57
C ASN A 240 8.37 -7.53 -11.53
N PHE A 241 9.36 -7.27 -10.66
CA PHE A 241 9.30 -6.16 -9.71
C PHE A 241 9.28 -4.80 -10.43
N MET A 242 10.13 -4.59 -11.44
CA MET A 242 10.12 -3.35 -12.22
C MET A 242 8.78 -3.10 -12.91
N GLN A 243 8.14 -4.15 -13.45
CA GLN A 243 6.80 -4.07 -14.03
C GLN A 243 5.73 -3.73 -12.98
N LEU A 244 5.83 -4.31 -11.77
CA LEU A 244 4.94 -3.98 -10.66
C LEU A 244 5.08 -2.50 -10.25
N GLU A 245 6.30 -2.01 -10.04
CA GLU A 245 6.54 -0.60 -9.69
C GLU A 245 6.08 0.35 -10.80
N SER A 246 6.42 0.06 -12.06
CA SER A 246 6.00 0.88 -13.21
C SER A 246 4.48 0.96 -13.32
N SER A 247 3.78 -0.18 -13.22
CA SER A 247 2.31 -0.21 -13.26
C SER A 247 1.68 0.56 -12.09
N SER A 248 2.28 0.51 -10.90
CA SER A 248 1.82 1.30 -9.75
C SER A 248 1.95 2.80 -10.01
N ILE A 249 3.12 3.26 -10.49
CA ILE A 249 3.34 4.69 -10.77
C ILE A 249 2.41 5.17 -11.88
N ARG A 250 2.21 4.37 -12.95
CA ARG A 250 1.27 4.70 -14.03
C ARG A 250 -0.16 4.88 -13.53
N LEU A 251 -0.62 3.98 -12.66
CA LEU A 251 -1.96 4.05 -12.11
C LEU A 251 -2.14 5.31 -11.25
N GLN A 252 -1.17 5.61 -10.39
CA GLN A 252 -1.23 6.81 -9.56
C GLN A 252 -1.11 8.09 -10.39
N LEU A 253 -0.31 8.08 -11.45
CA LEU A 253 -0.20 9.20 -12.38
C LEU A 253 -1.53 9.48 -13.08
N GLN A 254 -2.24 8.43 -13.51
CA GLN A 254 -3.55 8.55 -14.12
C GLN A 254 -4.60 9.08 -13.13
N ILE A 255 -4.61 8.58 -11.89
CA ILE A 255 -5.47 9.08 -10.82
C ILE A 255 -5.15 10.56 -10.51
N ALA A 256 -3.86 10.92 -10.45
CA ALA A 256 -3.43 12.29 -10.22
C ALA A 256 -3.88 13.23 -11.35
N ALA A 257 -3.86 12.76 -12.61
CA ALA A 257 -4.37 13.53 -13.75
C ALA A 257 -5.89 13.78 -13.63
N PHE A 258 -6.68 12.76 -13.24
CA PHE A 258 -8.12 12.95 -12.98
C PHE A 258 -8.43 13.92 -11.83
N GLN A 259 -7.51 14.06 -10.89
CA GLN A 259 -7.62 14.99 -9.76
C GLN A 259 -6.97 16.35 -10.06
N GLU A 260 -6.49 16.58 -11.29
CA GLU A 260 -5.78 17.79 -11.70
C GLU A 260 -4.54 18.09 -10.82
N LEU A 261 -3.94 17.04 -10.24
CA LEU A 261 -2.73 17.13 -9.42
C LEU A 261 -1.45 17.12 -10.25
N VAL A 262 -1.54 16.84 -11.55
CA VAL A 262 -0.43 16.87 -12.49
C VAL A 262 -0.90 17.46 -13.82
N SER A 263 -0.07 18.30 -14.43
CA SER A 263 -0.35 18.88 -15.75
C SER A 263 -0.03 17.90 -16.89
N ALA A 264 -0.74 18.05 -18.02
CA ALA A 264 -0.57 17.17 -19.18
C ALA A 264 0.88 17.08 -19.72
N PRO A 265 1.68 18.17 -19.80
CA PRO A 265 3.08 18.07 -20.24
C PRO A 265 3.94 17.22 -19.29
N LEU A 266 3.73 17.38 -17.97
CA LEU A 266 4.44 16.59 -16.97
C LEU A 266 3.98 15.13 -16.98
N GLN A 267 2.67 14.89 -17.11
CA GLN A 267 2.14 13.53 -17.29
C GLN A 267 2.81 12.82 -18.47
N ALA A 268 2.88 13.48 -19.63
CA ALA A 268 3.50 12.94 -20.83
C ALA A 268 5.02 12.68 -20.65
N ALA A 269 5.72 13.57 -19.94
CA ALA A 269 7.13 13.37 -19.62
C ALA A 269 7.35 12.16 -18.70
N LEU A 270 6.56 12.03 -17.62
CA LEU A 270 6.67 10.91 -16.70
C LEU A 270 6.33 9.57 -17.38
N LEU A 271 5.32 9.52 -18.25
CA LEU A 271 5.01 8.33 -19.04
C LEU A 271 6.18 7.91 -19.94
N GLN A 272 6.85 8.87 -20.59
CA GLN A 272 8.05 8.59 -21.40
C GLN A 272 9.22 8.06 -20.57
N ILE A 273 9.42 8.59 -19.35
CA ILE A 273 10.42 8.07 -18.41
C ILE A 273 10.09 6.63 -18.03
N LEU A 274 8.81 6.33 -17.73
CA LEU A 274 8.34 4.99 -17.40
C LEU A 274 8.36 4.02 -18.58
N ASP A 275 8.35 4.51 -19.82
CA ASP A 275 8.60 3.75 -21.05
C ASP A 275 10.10 3.47 -21.28
N GLY A 276 10.98 3.96 -20.40
CA GLY A 276 12.42 3.79 -20.50
C GLY A 276 13.11 4.74 -21.48
N ARG A 277 12.43 5.80 -21.95
CA ARG A 277 13.06 6.79 -22.82
C ARG A 277 14.10 7.59 -22.04
N GLN A 278 15.27 7.76 -22.64
CA GLN A 278 16.33 8.62 -22.13
C GLN A 278 16.17 10.05 -22.66
N ASN A 279 16.71 11.02 -21.93
CA ASN A 279 16.70 12.45 -22.30
C ASN A 279 15.29 13.02 -22.55
N VAL A 280 14.32 12.62 -21.73
CA VAL A 280 12.95 13.16 -21.80
C VAL A 280 12.99 14.67 -21.53
N LEU A 281 12.31 15.44 -22.38
CA LEU A 281 12.29 16.89 -22.32
C LEU A 281 10.94 17.39 -21.80
N LEU A 282 11.00 18.41 -20.94
CA LEU A 282 9.89 19.25 -20.53
C LEU A 282 10.24 20.70 -20.90
N ASP A 283 9.45 21.33 -21.77
CA ASP A 283 9.75 22.67 -22.33
C ASP A 283 11.18 22.78 -22.89
N ASN A 284 11.58 21.79 -23.72
CA ASN A 284 12.94 21.66 -24.29
C ASN A 284 14.08 21.52 -23.26
N THR A 285 13.75 21.28 -21.98
CA THR A 285 14.73 21.10 -20.90
C THR A 285 14.69 19.66 -20.41
N PRO A 286 15.84 18.98 -20.25
CA PRO A 286 15.88 17.62 -19.72
C PRO A 286 15.23 17.51 -18.33
N VAL A 287 14.38 16.51 -18.16
CA VAL A 287 13.80 16.14 -16.87
C VAL A 287 14.78 15.24 -16.14
N LYS A 288 15.13 15.63 -14.91
CA LYS A 288 15.89 14.81 -13.97
C LYS A 288 14.95 14.08 -13.02
N CYS A 289 15.33 12.87 -12.67
CA CYS A 289 14.79 12.15 -11.53
C CYS A 289 15.82 12.20 -10.41
N SER A 290 15.36 12.44 -9.19
CA SER A 290 16.20 12.51 -7.99
C SER A 290 15.55 11.76 -6.84
N VAL A 291 16.36 11.19 -5.94
CA VAL A 291 15.91 10.74 -4.63
C VAL A 291 15.82 11.91 -3.66
N LEU A 292 14.90 11.83 -2.70
CA LEU A 292 14.74 12.84 -1.65
C LEU A 292 15.59 12.49 -0.42
N CYS A 293 16.27 13.46 0.16
CA CYS A 293 17.02 13.33 1.42
C CYS A 293 16.42 14.24 2.49
N LEU A 294 16.44 13.79 3.75
CA LEU A 294 16.11 14.60 4.92
C LEU A 294 17.39 14.80 5.74
N GLY A 295 17.93 16.02 5.72
CA GLY A 295 19.29 16.27 6.20
C GLY A 295 20.30 15.54 5.31
N ASP A 296 21.13 14.71 5.94
CA ASP A 296 22.13 13.86 5.27
C ASP A 296 21.65 12.41 5.09
N VAL A 297 20.39 12.12 5.47
CA VAL A 297 19.79 10.80 5.35
C VAL A 297 18.97 10.73 4.08
N GLU A 298 19.37 9.86 3.16
CA GLU A 298 18.58 9.54 1.98
C GLU A 298 17.31 8.78 2.38
N LEU A 299 16.17 9.16 1.80
CA LEU A 299 14.89 8.52 2.03
C LEU A 299 14.63 7.42 0.99
N ASN A 300 14.03 6.34 1.46
CA ASN A 300 13.74 5.16 0.65
C ASN A 300 12.46 5.38 -0.15
N GLY A 301 12.53 5.22 -1.48
CA GLY A 301 11.34 5.12 -2.33
C GLY A 301 10.61 6.44 -2.65
N LEU A 302 11.16 7.59 -2.25
CA LEU A 302 10.62 8.91 -2.60
C LEU A 302 11.39 9.51 -3.76
N PHE A 303 10.67 9.91 -4.81
CA PHE A 303 11.27 10.45 -6.02
C PHE A 303 10.74 11.83 -6.35
N VAL A 304 11.64 12.68 -6.84
CA VAL A 304 11.34 14.01 -7.34
C VAL A 304 11.66 14.04 -8.83
N PHE A 305 10.72 14.52 -9.63
CA PHE A 305 10.86 14.73 -11.06
C PHE A 305 10.78 16.22 -11.35
N GLY A 306 11.65 16.73 -12.21
CA GLY A 306 11.59 18.11 -12.66
C GLY A 306 12.80 18.52 -13.48
N LYS A 307 12.81 19.76 -13.94
CA LYS A 307 13.99 20.33 -14.60
C LYS A 307 15.16 20.44 -13.62
N ASP A 308 16.38 20.54 -14.15
CA ASP A 308 17.57 20.70 -13.32
C ASP A 308 17.54 22.03 -12.56
N ARG A 309 17.38 21.94 -11.24
CA ARG A 309 17.32 23.11 -10.35
C ARG A 309 18.67 23.79 -10.15
N ASN A 310 19.79 23.09 -10.38
CA ASN A 310 21.12 23.71 -10.29
C ASN A 310 21.38 24.69 -11.44
N SER A 311 20.68 24.50 -12.56
CA SER A 311 20.79 25.35 -13.76
C SER A 311 19.57 26.27 -13.93
N ALA A 312 18.63 26.26 -12.99
CA ALA A 312 17.40 27.01 -13.09
C ALA A 312 17.63 28.52 -12.88
N THR A 313 17.00 29.34 -13.72
CA THR A 313 17.04 30.80 -13.61
C THR A 313 15.85 31.37 -12.83
N GLY A 314 14.94 30.51 -12.34
CA GLY A 314 13.72 30.88 -11.64
C GLY A 314 13.15 29.72 -10.82
N LEU A 315 11.93 29.90 -10.30
CA LEU A 315 11.19 28.84 -9.61
C LEU A 315 10.76 27.78 -10.63
N GLU A 316 11.15 26.54 -10.36
CA GLU A 316 10.79 25.39 -11.20
C GLU A 316 9.78 24.50 -10.50
N LYS A 317 8.81 24.06 -11.29
CA LYS A 317 7.83 23.06 -10.89
C LYS A 317 8.49 21.71 -10.65
N ILE A 318 7.99 20.99 -9.67
CA ILE A 318 8.43 19.63 -9.36
C ILE A 318 7.23 18.70 -9.23
N VAL A 319 7.41 17.45 -9.62
CA VAL A 319 6.47 16.37 -9.31
C VAL A 319 7.12 15.50 -8.25
N VAL A 320 6.43 15.28 -7.14
CA VAL A 320 6.91 14.39 -6.08
C VAL A 320 6.05 13.14 -6.07
N TYR A 321 6.73 11.99 -6.09
CA TYR A 321 6.15 10.68 -5.89
C TYR A 321 6.49 10.19 -4.48
N ILE A 322 5.45 10.03 -3.66
CA ILE A 322 5.47 9.41 -2.34
C ILE A 322 4.55 8.19 -2.42
N PRO A 323 5.09 6.97 -2.52
CA PRO A 323 4.27 5.76 -2.59
C PRO A 323 3.24 5.74 -1.46
N ASP A 324 2.01 5.31 -1.75
CA ASP A 324 0.86 5.20 -0.83
C ASP A 324 0.60 6.40 0.09
N ASP A 325 1.03 7.61 -0.29
CA ASP A 325 0.73 8.79 0.50
C ASP A 325 -0.79 8.94 0.64
N PRO A 326 -1.32 9.00 1.88
CA PRO A 326 -2.76 9.02 2.11
C PRO A 326 -3.42 10.33 1.64
N VAL A 327 -2.62 11.34 1.27
CA VAL A 327 -3.08 12.65 0.81
C VAL A 327 -2.94 12.77 -0.71
N ALA A 328 -1.73 12.57 -1.24
CA ALA A 328 -1.44 12.68 -2.67
C ALA A 328 -0.17 11.90 -3.01
N PRO A 329 -0.30 10.65 -3.51
CA PRO A 329 0.85 9.81 -3.87
C PRO A 329 1.74 10.40 -4.96
N LEU A 330 1.13 11.08 -5.93
CA LEU A 330 1.85 11.77 -7.00
C LEU A 330 1.21 13.15 -7.18
N LYS A 331 2.02 14.20 -7.05
CA LYS A 331 1.54 15.59 -7.15
C LYS A 331 2.61 16.54 -7.68
N GLU A 332 2.18 17.46 -8.53
CA GLU A 332 2.91 18.63 -9.00
C GLU A 332 2.83 19.77 -7.98
N TYR A 333 3.94 20.45 -7.76
CA TYR A 333 4.07 21.64 -6.92
C TYR A 333 4.77 22.75 -7.70
N ASP A 334 4.36 23.99 -7.46
CA ASP A 334 4.92 25.17 -8.13
C ASP A 334 6.40 25.42 -7.79
N SER A 335 6.87 24.92 -6.64
CA SER A 335 8.28 24.94 -6.26
C SER A 335 8.60 23.94 -5.15
N VAL A 336 9.90 23.72 -4.90
CA VAL A 336 10.42 22.94 -3.76
C VAL A 336 9.91 23.50 -2.43
N GLU A 337 9.81 24.83 -2.28
CA GLU A 337 9.35 25.45 -1.03
C GLU A 337 7.86 25.17 -0.77
N VAL A 338 7.03 25.18 -1.82
CA VAL A 338 5.61 24.80 -1.73
C VAL A 338 5.48 23.34 -1.31
N PHE A 339 6.31 22.45 -1.85
CA PHE A 339 6.35 21.05 -1.42
C PHE A 339 6.78 20.89 0.04
N ILE A 340 7.86 21.55 0.48
CA ILE A 340 8.34 21.50 1.88
C ILE A 340 7.24 21.93 2.85
N ASN A 341 6.53 23.03 2.54
CA ASN A 341 5.41 23.49 3.34
C ASN A 341 4.26 22.48 3.36
N SER A 342 3.92 21.90 2.20
CA SER A 342 2.89 20.85 2.14
C SER A 342 3.26 19.62 2.96
N LEU A 343 4.52 19.16 2.87
CA LEU A 343 5.00 18.00 3.63
C LEU A 343 4.99 18.30 5.13
N ARG A 344 5.42 19.49 5.57
CA ARG A 344 5.35 19.92 6.98
C ARG A 344 3.93 19.85 7.51
N GLU A 345 2.95 20.41 6.80
CA GLU A 345 1.56 20.38 7.27
C GLU A 345 1.04 18.93 7.39
N ARG A 346 1.46 18.04 6.49
CA ARG A 346 1.13 16.60 6.59
C ARG A 346 1.76 15.94 7.81
N MET A 347 2.96 16.35 8.24
CA MET A 347 3.59 15.78 9.45
C MET A 347 2.78 16.01 10.72
N PHE A 348 1.94 17.05 10.77
CA PHE A 348 1.00 17.30 11.87
C PHE A 348 -0.30 16.51 11.76
N VAL A 349 -0.58 15.86 10.63
CA VAL A 349 -1.75 14.99 10.49
C VAL A 349 -1.54 13.74 11.33
N LYS A 350 -2.52 13.43 12.20
CA LYS A 350 -2.48 12.27 13.09
C LYS A 350 -2.18 10.99 12.29
N GLY A 351 -1.10 10.30 12.67
CA GLY A 351 -0.69 9.05 12.06
C GLY A 351 0.22 9.19 10.82
N TYR A 352 0.37 10.39 10.25
CA TYR A 352 1.21 10.59 9.06
C TYR A 352 2.69 10.30 9.33
N LEU A 353 3.23 10.71 10.49
CA LEU A 353 4.61 10.36 10.87
C LEU A 353 4.83 8.84 10.97
N ASN A 354 3.83 8.09 11.43
CA ASN A 354 3.90 6.63 11.48
C ASN A 354 3.86 5.99 10.09
N PHE A 355 3.19 6.61 9.13
CA PHE A 355 3.29 6.25 7.71
C PHE A 355 4.69 6.61 7.17
N PHE A 356 5.14 7.84 7.40
CA PHE A 356 6.36 8.39 6.81
C PHE A 356 7.63 7.69 7.30
N LYS A 357 7.64 7.15 8.53
CA LYS A 357 8.82 6.47 9.10
C LYS A 357 9.33 5.30 8.24
N ARG A 358 8.48 4.69 7.39
CA ARG A 358 8.84 3.59 6.49
C ARG A 358 9.84 4.00 5.41
N PHE A 359 9.91 5.29 5.10
CA PHE A 359 10.84 5.85 4.14
C PHE A 359 12.19 6.20 4.76
N ILE A 360 12.34 6.07 6.08
CA ILE A 360 13.62 6.33 6.75
C ILE A 360 14.32 4.98 6.96
N PRO A 361 15.58 4.82 6.51
CA PRO A 361 16.37 3.62 6.77
C PRO A 361 16.38 3.25 8.26
N ALA A 362 16.24 1.97 8.60
CA ALA A 362 16.05 1.53 9.99
C ALA A 362 17.15 2.03 10.93
N ARG A 363 18.40 2.12 10.44
CA ARG A 363 19.56 2.61 11.20
C ARG A 363 19.48 4.10 11.58
N HIS A 364 18.79 4.92 10.78
CA HIS A 364 18.67 6.36 11.01
C HIS A 364 17.30 6.76 11.58
N ARG A 365 16.34 5.82 11.63
CA ARG A 365 14.94 6.11 11.91
C ARG A 365 14.72 6.83 13.23
N ASN A 366 15.32 6.34 14.32
CA ASN A 366 15.13 6.94 15.64
C ASN A 366 15.70 8.36 15.72
N GLU A 367 16.93 8.54 15.25
CA GLU A 367 17.57 9.86 15.21
C GLU A 367 16.78 10.86 14.37
N VAL A 368 16.38 10.47 13.15
CA VAL A 368 15.64 11.35 12.24
C VAL A 368 14.26 11.68 12.80
N LEU A 369 13.55 10.71 13.38
CA LEU A 369 12.24 10.94 14.00
C LEU A 369 12.35 11.86 15.23
N GLU A 370 13.39 11.71 16.05
CA GLU A 370 13.64 12.62 17.18
C GLU A 370 13.95 14.03 16.68
N GLN A 371 14.82 14.17 15.68
CA GLN A 371 15.14 15.47 15.07
C GLN A 371 13.92 16.13 14.44
N LEU A 372 13.05 15.35 13.78
CA LEU A 372 11.77 15.84 13.25
C LEU A 372 10.84 16.27 14.38
N PHE A 373 10.71 15.47 15.44
CA PHE A 373 9.84 15.77 16.56
C PHE A 373 10.28 17.04 17.29
N GLU A 374 11.58 17.22 17.58
CA GLU A 374 12.10 18.46 18.18
C GLU A 374 11.86 19.68 17.29
N ARG A 375 11.93 19.51 15.96
CA ARG A 375 11.75 20.59 14.99
C ARG A 375 10.29 20.98 14.80
N LEU A 376 9.39 20.00 14.78
CA LEU A 376 7.94 20.21 14.64
C LEU A 376 7.30 20.61 15.97
N HIS A 377 7.90 20.22 17.09
CA HIS A 377 7.41 20.49 18.45
C HIS A 377 8.50 21.07 19.37
N PRO A 378 9.06 22.25 19.05
CA PRO A 378 10.11 22.85 19.86
C PRO A 378 9.62 23.19 21.28
N LYS A 379 10.56 23.17 22.22
CA LYS A 379 10.32 23.64 23.59
C LYS A 379 10.36 25.16 23.61
N VAL A 380 9.21 25.78 23.83
CA VAL A 380 9.07 27.22 24.02
C VAL A 380 8.99 27.55 25.50
N LYS A 381 9.62 28.66 25.90
CA LYS A 381 9.50 29.18 27.27
C LYS A 381 8.15 29.87 27.42
N LYS A 382 7.42 29.52 28.47
CA LYS A 382 6.16 30.12 28.91
C LYS A 382 6.30 30.61 30.35
N GLY A 383 5.36 31.45 30.79
CA GLY A 383 5.41 32.16 32.07
C GLY A 383 5.91 33.60 31.93
N GLY A 384 5.55 34.43 32.91
CA GLY A 384 5.93 35.84 32.96
C GLY A 384 7.23 36.08 33.72
N PHE A 385 7.61 37.34 33.91
CA PHE A 385 8.71 37.68 34.80
C PHE A 385 8.38 37.39 36.28
N PHE A 386 7.09 37.42 36.63
CA PHE A 386 6.56 37.22 37.99
C PHE A 386 5.91 35.85 38.22
N GLU A 387 5.65 35.08 37.16
CA GLU A 387 5.14 33.71 37.21
C GLU A 387 6.26 32.80 36.71
N GLY A 388 6.74 31.85 37.52
CA GLY A 388 7.93 31.04 37.19
C GLY A 388 7.91 30.51 35.75
N GLN A 389 9.07 30.50 35.09
CA GLN A 389 9.16 30.05 33.70
C GLN A 389 9.13 28.53 33.60
N TRP A 390 8.39 27.99 32.63
CA TRP A 390 8.43 26.56 32.28
C TRP A 390 8.62 26.36 30.78
N LEU A 391 9.10 25.17 30.40
CA LEU A 391 9.20 24.76 29.01
C LEU A 391 7.95 23.99 28.62
N GLN A 392 7.29 24.43 27.56
CA GLN A 392 6.15 23.74 26.97
C GLN A 392 6.49 23.38 25.53
N ARG A 393 6.10 22.19 25.07
CA ARG A 393 6.17 21.86 23.65
C ARG A 393 4.96 22.44 22.92
N GLU A 394 5.21 23.11 21.81
CA GLU A 394 4.17 23.66 20.93
C GLU A 394 4.43 23.27 19.49
N GLU A 395 3.37 23.13 18.68
CA GLU A 395 3.51 22.90 17.25
C GLU A 395 4.10 24.13 16.55
N ASP A 396 5.19 23.94 15.82
CA ASP A 396 5.77 24.98 14.99
C ASP A 396 5.29 24.85 13.54
N ARG A 397 4.24 25.58 13.19
CA ARG A 397 3.70 25.67 11.83
C ARG A 397 4.62 26.43 10.86
N ASN A 398 5.76 26.95 11.31
CA ASN A 398 6.79 27.55 10.47
C ASN A 398 8.08 26.70 10.43
N ALA A 399 8.07 25.51 11.04
CA ALA A 399 9.22 24.60 11.06
C ALA A 399 9.72 24.33 9.63
N ARG A 400 11.03 24.40 9.40
CA ARG A 400 11.62 24.08 8.10
C ARG A 400 12.11 22.64 8.08
N LEU A 401 11.65 21.88 7.08
CA LEU A 401 12.20 20.56 6.78
C LEU A 401 13.43 20.74 5.89
N HIS A 402 14.57 20.23 6.33
CA HIS A 402 15.81 20.28 5.56
C HIS A 402 15.78 19.18 4.50
N LEU A 403 15.04 19.41 3.42
CA LEU A 403 15.00 18.50 2.28
C LEU A 403 16.08 18.86 1.27
N ARG A 404 16.76 17.82 0.78
CA ARG A 404 17.68 17.89 -0.35
C ARG A 404 17.32 16.80 -1.33
N GLU A 405 17.99 16.79 -2.47
CA GLU A 405 17.79 15.78 -3.48
C GLU A 405 19.13 15.36 -4.08
N THR A 406 19.19 14.12 -4.54
CA THR A 406 20.35 13.58 -5.24
C THR A 406 19.88 13.00 -6.58
N PRO A 407 20.40 13.47 -7.72
CA PRO A 407 20.02 12.95 -9.03
C PRO A 407 20.30 11.44 -9.15
N LEU A 408 19.48 10.74 -9.92
CA LEU A 408 19.73 9.34 -10.25
C LEU A 408 20.82 9.23 -11.33
N ASP A 409 21.69 8.22 -11.17
CA ASP A 409 22.74 7.89 -12.14
C ASP A 409 22.29 6.87 -13.20
N SER A 410 21.15 6.20 -12.97
CA SER A 410 20.59 5.15 -13.82
C SER A 410 19.10 5.37 -14.09
N PRO A 411 18.48 4.65 -15.05
CA PRO A 411 17.05 4.77 -15.30
C PRO A 411 16.21 4.49 -14.04
N LEU A 412 15.09 5.19 -13.92
CA LEU A 412 14.23 5.19 -12.72
C LEU A 412 13.88 3.79 -12.21
N LEU A 413 13.43 2.90 -13.09
CA LEU A 413 12.93 1.58 -12.69
C LEU A 413 14.05 0.65 -12.20
N ASP A 414 15.24 0.76 -12.80
CA ASP A 414 16.42 0.02 -12.37
C ASP A 414 16.83 0.47 -10.97
N GLU A 415 16.93 1.78 -10.78
CA GLU A 415 17.28 2.39 -9.50
C GLU A 415 16.27 2.07 -8.39
N LEU A 416 14.98 2.12 -8.70
CA LEU A 416 13.90 1.73 -7.80
C LEU A 416 14.09 0.30 -7.27
N TYR A 417 14.33 -0.65 -8.17
CA TYR A 417 14.52 -2.04 -7.81
C TYR A 417 15.79 -2.25 -6.97
N ASP A 418 16.91 -1.70 -7.42
CA ASP A 418 18.20 -1.89 -6.76
C ASP A 418 18.22 -1.24 -5.37
N ARG A 419 17.66 -0.04 -5.21
CA ARG A 419 17.50 0.62 -3.90
C ARG A 419 16.56 -0.14 -2.98
N LYS A 420 15.39 -0.60 -3.46
CA LYS A 420 14.48 -1.38 -2.60
C LYS A 420 15.15 -2.67 -2.10
N ARG A 421 15.92 -3.36 -2.96
CA ARG A 421 16.67 -4.55 -2.56
C ARG A 421 17.79 -4.21 -1.57
N ALA A 422 18.49 -3.09 -1.76
CA ALA A 422 19.53 -2.62 -0.85
C ALA A 422 18.96 -2.31 0.54
N VAL A 423 17.90 -1.50 0.60
CA VAL A 423 17.20 -1.15 1.85
C VAL A 423 16.72 -2.38 2.59
N LEU A 424 16.12 -3.35 1.89
CA LEU A 424 15.67 -4.60 2.50
C LEU A 424 16.83 -5.35 3.19
N ARG A 425 17.99 -5.42 2.52
CA ARG A 425 19.19 -6.07 3.08
C ARG A 425 19.77 -5.27 4.24
N ASP A 426 19.90 -3.96 4.09
CA ASP A 426 20.52 -3.08 5.07
C ASP A 426 19.69 -2.96 6.35
N ASP A 427 18.36 -2.88 6.22
CA ASP A 427 17.45 -2.89 7.36
C ASP A 427 17.48 -4.26 8.06
N ALA A 428 17.57 -5.36 7.30
CA ALA A 428 17.71 -6.69 7.85
C ALA A 428 19.06 -6.88 8.58
N LEU A 429 20.17 -6.40 8.02
CA LEU A 429 21.50 -6.41 8.67
C LEU A 429 21.51 -5.57 9.94
N PHE A 430 20.81 -4.43 9.90
CA PHE A 430 20.68 -3.61 11.09
C PHE A 430 19.97 -4.42 12.17
N GLN A 431 18.80 -5.01 11.88
CA GLN A 431 17.95 -5.68 12.88
C GLN A 431 18.42 -7.07 13.33
N GLY A 432 18.99 -7.87 12.43
CA GLY A 432 19.54 -9.20 12.68
C GLY A 432 21.01 -9.20 12.32
N VAL A 433 21.88 -9.03 13.31
CA VAL A 433 23.30 -8.79 13.10
C VAL A 433 24.05 -10.11 12.90
N PRO A 434 24.73 -10.30 11.76
CA PRO A 434 25.60 -11.44 11.58
C PRO A 434 26.75 -11.45 12.59
N THR A 435 27.19 -12.62 13.05
CA THR A 435 28.30 -12.72 14.02
C THR A 435 29.58 -12.07 13.49
N ALA A 436 29.85 -12.21 12.19
CA ALA A 436 31.00 -11.58 11.54
C ALA A 436 30.93 -10.04 11.54
N ASP A 437 29.72 -9.46 11.43
CA ASP A 437 29.54 -8.01 11.46
C ASP A 437 29.68 -7.47 12.89
N GLU A 438 29.18 -8.22 13.88
CA GLU A 438 29.35 -7.87 15.29
C GLU A 438 30.84 -7.82 15.69
N ASP A 439 31.64 -8.75 15.16
CA ASP A 439 33.08 -8.80 15.40
C ASP A 439 33.86 -7.63 14.76
N GLN A 440 33.28 -6.96 13.76
CA GLN A 440 33.90 -5.84 13.05
C GLN A 440 33.57 -4.46 13.63
N LYS A 441 32.50 -4.33 14.43
CA LYS A 441 32.10 -3.03 14.98
C LYS A 441 33.16 -2.46 15.92
N THR A 442 33.40 -1.17 15.86
CA THR A 442 34.17 -0.44 16.89
C THR A 442 33.34 -0.24 18.17
N PHE A 443 33.99 0.10 19.29
CA PHE A 443 33.30 0.33 20.56
C PHE A 443 32.26 1.46 20.47
N ASP A 444 32.60 2.57 19.81
CA ASP A 444 31.71 3.73 19.68
C ASP A 444 30.48 3.41 18.82
N GLU A 445 30.67 2.66 17.73
CA GLU A 445 29.56 2.16 16.90
C GLU A 445 28.63 1.24 17.69
N ARG A 446 29.17 0.41 18.59
CA ARG A 446 28.36 -0.48 19.45
C ARG A 446 27.50 0.32 20.43
N VAL A 447 28.05 1.33 21.10
CA VAL A 447 27.30 2.16 22.05
C VAL A 447 26.13 2.89 21.37
N GLN A 448 26.37 3.47 20.19
CA GLN A 448 25.31 4.09 19.39
C GLN A 448 24.30 3.05 18.87
N TYR A 449 24.78 1.85 18.50
CA TYR A 449 23.94 0.75 18.03
C TYR A 449 22.94 0.29 19.11
N PHE A 450 23.36 0.16 20.38
CA PHE A 450 22.44 -0.26 21.46
C PHE A 450 21.50 0.87 21.94
N THR A 451 21.92 2.13 21.84
CA THR A 451 21.10 3.29 22.27
C THR A 451 19.96 3.57 21.27
N SER A 452 20.18 3.29 19.99
CA SER A 452 19.26 3.64 18.90
C SER A 452 18.22 2.56 18.57
N LYS A 453 18.14 1.44 19.31
CA LYS A 453 17.28 0.31 18.94
C LYS A 453 15.90 0.36 19.61
N ALA A 454 14.91 0.82 18.87
CA ALA A 454 13.55 0.27 18.97
C ALA A 454 13.46 -0.87 17.94
N MET A 455 13.10 -2.09 18.36
CA MET A 455 12.88 -3.18 17.41
C MET A 455 11.59 -2.91 16.64
N ASP A 456 11.70 -2.30 15.47
CA ASP A 456 10.59 -2.22 14.52
C ASP A 456 10.42 -3.58 13.82
N VAL A 457 9.18 -4.03 13.67
CA VAL A 457 8.88 -5.16 12.78
C VAL A 457 9.22 -4.73 11.35
N LEU A 458 10.12 -5.47 10.70
CA LEU A 458 10.44 -5.26 9.29
C LEU A 458 9.21 -5.62 8.45
N ASN A 459 8.42 -4.62 8.04
CA ASN A 459 7.23 -4.85 7.21
C ASN A 459 7.62 -4.92 5.72
N ILE A 460 8.34 -5.99 5.37
CA ILE A 460 8.97 -6.20 4.06
C ILE A 460 7.95 -6.13 2.92
N ALA A 461 6.80 -6.79 3.07
CA ALA A 461 5.78 -6.84 2.02
C ALA A 461 5.20 -5.45 1.69
N SER A 462 4.95 -4.62 2.71
CA SER A 462 4.40 -3.27 2.53
C SER A 462 5.35 -2.29 1.85
N PHE A 463 6.66 -2.56 1.91
CA PHE A 463 7.68 -1.73 1.27
C PHE A 463 7.79 -2.02 -0.23
N VAL A 464 7.47 -3.25 -0.64
CA VAL A 464 7.70 -3.72 -2.01
C VAL A 464 6.43 -3.66 -2.86
N VAL A 465 5.23 -3.61 -2.27
CA VAL A 465 3.97 -3.47 -3.02
C VAL A 465 3.23 -2.21 -2.58
N PRO A 466 3.17 -1.18 -3.43
CA PRO A 466 2.30 -0.02 -3.19
C PRO A 466 0.83 -0.46 -3.05
N VAL A 467 0.15 0.03 -2.00
CA VAL A 467 -1.23 -0.30 -1.67
C VAL A 467 -2.19 0.63 -2.41
N LEU A 468 -2.61 0.21 -3.60
CA LEU A 468 -3.65 0.90 -4.40
C LEU A 468 -5.07 0.42 -4.09
N GLY A 469 -5.19 -0.57 -3.19
CA GLY A 469 -6.34 -1.46 -3.06
C GLY A 469 -7.69 -0.76 -2.92
N GLU A 470 -7.90 0.05 -1.88
CA GLU A 470 -9.26 0.55 -1.58
C GLU A 470 -9.79 1.55 -2.62
N VAL A 471 -8.95 2.47 -3.09
CA VAL A 471 -9.36 3.48 -4.09
C VAL A 471 -9.71 2.81 -5.40
N MET A 472 -8.85 1.90 -5.88
CA MET A 472 -9.10 1.21 -7.14
C MET A 472 -10.24 0.20 -7.05
N LEU A 473 -10.50 -0.39 -5.88
CA LEU A 473 -11.69 -1.19 -5.66
C LEU A 473 -12.96 -0.32 -5.69
N ALA A 474 -12.93 0.90 -5.15
CA ALA A 474 -14.06 1.84 -5.31
C ALA A 474 -14.31 2.17 -6.79
N VAL A 475 -13.24 2.45 -7.54
CA VAL A 475 -13.29 2.71 -8.99
C VAL A 475 -13.88 1.53 -9.75
N THR A 476 -13.34 0.33 -9.49
CA THR A 476 -13.80 -0.92 -10.10
C THR A 476 -15.28 -1.17 -9.79
N ALA A 477 -15.70 -0.98 -8.55
CA ALA A 477 -17.09 -1.20 -8.13
C ALA A 477 -18.06 -0.29 -8.91
N VAL A 478 -17.74 1.00 -8.98
CA VAL A 478 -18.56 1.98 -9.70
C VAL A 478 -18.57 1.67 -11.19
N GLN A 479 -17.44 1.35 -11.80
CA GLN A 479 -17.40 1.04 -13.22
C GLN A 479 -18.18 -0.24 -13.55
N LEU A 480 -17.99 -1.30 -12.78
CA LEU A 480 -18.73 -2.56 -12.96
C LEU A 480 -20.24 -2.33 -12.87
N ILE A 481 -20.70 -1.50 -11.92
CA ILE A 481 -22.11 -1.10 -11.82
C ILE A 481 -22.61 -0.46 -13.13
N HIS A 482 -21.83 0.45 -13.73
CA HIS A 482 -22.24 1.17 -14.96
C HIS A 482 -22.01 0.34 -16.24
N GLU A 483 -21.18 -0.69 -16.20
CA GLU A 483 -21.03 -1.65 -17.30
C GLU A 483 -22.16 -2.68 -17.31
N VAL A 484 -22.68 -3.03 -16.13
CA VAL A 484 -23.78 -3.97 -15.97
C VAL A 484 -25.12 -3.28 -16.15
N TYR A 485 -25.32 -2.09 -15.59
CA TYR A 485 -26.61 -1.40 -15.51
C TYR A 485 -26.64 -0.08 -16.28
N GLU A 486 -27.78 0.21 -16.92
CA GLU A 486 -28.06 1.50 -17.57
C GLU A 486 -29.01 2.37 -16.74
N GLY A 487 -28.72 3.67 -16.65
CA GLY A 487 -29.58 4.65 -15.98
C GLY A 487 -29.69 4.48 -14.46
N VAL A 488 -28.74 3.80 -13.82
CA VAL A 488 -28.77 3.44 -12.39
C VAL A 488 -29.01 4.63 -11.45
N GLU A 489 -28.56 5.83 -11.82
CA GLU A 489 -28.71 7.04 -11.00
C GLU A 489 -30.16 7.54 -10.91
N SER A 490 -31.02 7.10 -11.82
CA SER A 490 -32.46 7.43 -11.82
C SER A 490 -33.30 6.50 -10.94
N TRP A 491 -32.72 5.39 -10.46
CA TRP A 491 -33.43 4.39 -9.68
C TRP A 491 -33.64 4.85 -8.23
N ALA A 492 -34.65 4.28 -7.58
CA ALA A 492 -34.85 4.49 -6.16
C ALA A 492 -33.69 3.89 -5.34
N LYS A 493 -33.44 4.41 -4.13
CA LYS A 493 -32.28 3.97 -3.32
C LYS A 493 -32.35 2.48 -2.95
N ASP A 494 -33.54 1.96 -2.68
CA ASP A 494 -33.78 0.55 -2.39
C ASP A 494 -33.60 -0.33 -3.64
N GLU A 495 -34.01 0.15 -4.82
CA GLU A 495 -33.75 -0.51 -6.11
C GLU A 495 -32.24 -0.62 -6.39
N GLN A 496 -31.49 0.46 -6.19
CA GLN A 496 -30.02 0.46 -6.30
C GLN A 496 -29.38 -0.55 -5.34
N GLN A 497 -29.81 -0.56 -4.07
CA GLN A 497 -29.28 -1.48 -3.07
C GLN A 497 -29.53 -2.94 -3.46
N GLN A 498 -30.73 -3.28 -3.93
CA GLN A 498 -31.07 -4.63 -4.38
C GLN A 498 -30.21 -5.06 -5.58
N ALA A 499 -30.07 -4.19 -6.60
CA ALA A 499 -29.29 -4.49 -7.79
C ALA A 499 -27.79 -4.62 -7.51
N PHE A 500 -27.23 -3.78 -6.63
CA PHE A 500 -25.81 -3.84 -6.28
C PHE A 500 -25.50 -5.05 -5.41
N ALA A 501 -26.38 -5.38 -4.45
CA ALA A 501 -26.25 -6.59 -3.65
C ALA A 501 -26.24 -7.83 -4.55
N TYR A 502 -27.22 -7.95 -5.45
CA TYR A 502 -27.29 -9.06 -6.40
C TYR A 502 -26.05 -9.13 -7.31
N LEU A 503 -25.59 -8.00 -7.87
CA LEU A 503 -24.37 -7.93 -8.67
C LEU A 503 -23.17 -8.53 -7.94
N PHE A 504 -22.90 -8.06 -6.71
CA PHE A 504 -21.75 -8.54 -5.95
C PHE A 504 -21.92 -9.98 -5.48
N ASP A 505 -23.14 -10.43 -5.18
CA ASP A 505 -23.42 -11.83 -4.84
C ASP A 505 -23.14 -12.77 -6.03
N VAL A 506 -23.48 -12.37 -7.25
CA VAL A 506 -23.17 -13.12 -8.47
C VAL A 506 -21.65 -13.22 -8.66
N VAL A 507 -20.92 -12.09 -8.55
CA VAL A 507 -19.46 -12.05 -8.68
C VAL A 507 -18.78 -12.95 -7.64
N GLU A 508 -19.19 -12.86 -6.38
CA GLU A 508 -18.65 -13.68 -5.29
C GLU A 508 -18.88 -15.18 -5.50
N ASN A 509 -20.08 -15.56 -5.96
CA ASN A 509 -20.38 -16.97 -6.23
C ASN A 509 -19.58 -17.53 -7.41
N ILE A 510 -19.41 -16.76 -8.49
CA ILE A 510 -18.56 -17.18 -9.62
C ILE A 510 -17.11 -17.35 -9.17
N ALA A 511 -16.62 -16.43 -8.33
CA ALA A 511 -15.27 -16.50 -7.81
C ALA A 511 -15.03 -17.71 -6.89
N LEU A 512 -16.00 -18.01 -6.02
CA LEU A 512 -15.95 -19.18 -5.15
C LEU A 512 -15.89 -20.50 -5.95
N ILE A 513 -16.68 -20.60 -7.03
CA ILE A 513 -16.63 -21.76 -7.95
C ILE A 513 -15.27 -21.86 -8.61
N SER A 514 -14.73 -20.73 -9.08
CA SER A 514 -13.42 -20.69 -9.74
C SER A 514 -12.28 -21.12 -8.80
N ALA A 515 -12.35 -20.76 -7.52
CA ALA A 515 -11.35 -21.11 -6.51
C ALA A 515 -11.34 -22.62 -6.15
N LEU A 516 -12.46 -23.34 -6.32
CA LEU A 516 -12.57 -24.78 -6.03
C LEU A 516 -12.02 -25.68 -7.16
N GLY A 517 -11.60 -25.11 -8.30
CA GLY A 517 -10.97 -25.81 -9.41
C GLY A 517 -11.93 -26.57 -10.34
N ALA A 518 -11.46 -26.91 -11.54
CA ALA A 518 -12.25 -27.53 -12.62
C ALA A 518 -12.85 -28.92 -12.26
N ALA A 519 -12.42 -29.56 -11.16
CA ALA A 519 -13.00 -30.82 -10.68
C ALA A 519 -14.42 -30.64 -10.08
N GLY A 520 -14.82 -29.42 -9.69
CA GLY A 520 -16.20 -29.08 -9.32
C GLY A 520 -17.06 -28.59 -10.50
N ALA A 521 -16.45 -28.35 -11.67
CA ALA A 521 -17.09 -27.71 -12.83
C ALA A 521 -17.78 -28.69 -13.79
N THR A 522 -17.88 -29.97 -13.43
CA THR A 522 -18.73 -30.92 -14.17
C THR A 522 -20.12 -30.97 -13.52
N GLY A 523 -20.92 -29.92 -13.73
CA GLY A 523 -22.38 -29.96 -13.54
C GLY A 523 -22.98 -29.22 -12.35
N ALA A 524 -22.21 -28.57 -11.47
CA ALA A 524 -22.78 -27.68 -10.46
C ALA A 524 -22.86 -26.25 -11.02
N GLY A 525 -24.01 -25.88 -11.57
CA GLY A 525 -24.30 -24.48 -11.91
C GLY A 525 -24.09 -23.54 -10.71
N ILE A 526 -24.04 -22.23 -10.96
CA ILE A 526 -24.00 -21.23 -9.88
C ILE A 526 -25.17 -21.53 -8.93
N PRO A 527 -24.94 -21.63 -7.59
CA PRO A 527 -26.01 -21.89 -6.63
C PRO A 527 -27.20 -21.02 -6.96
N ALA A 528 -28.42 -21.57 -6.92
CA ALA A 528 -29.63 -20.85 -7.31
C ALA A 528 -29.76 -19.56 -6.48
N LEU A 529 -29.25 -18.46 -7.04
CA LEU A 529 -29.34 -17.13 -6.47
C LEU A 529 -30.80 -16.70 -6.60
N GLN A 530 -31.42 -16.37 -5.48
CA GLN A 530 -32.72 -15.73 -5.48
C GLN A 530 -32.56 -14.37 -6.15
N VAL A 531 -33.00 -14.27 -7.41
CA VAL A 531 -32.99 -13.01 -8.16
C VAL A 531 -34.05 -12.10 -7.55
N PRO A 532 -33.69 -10.91 -7.03
CA PRO A 532 -34.67 -9.97 -6.51
C PRO A 532 -35.70 -9.63 -7.59
N GLU A 533 -36.98 -9.45 -7.22
CA GLU A 533 -38.06 -9.17 -8.16
C GLU A 533 -37.77 -7.96 -9.05
N PHE A 534 -37.19 -6.90 -8.46
CA PHE A 534 -36.73 -5.73 -9.21
C PHE A 534 -35.70 -6.09 -10.29
N VAL A 535 -34.68 -6.88 -9.94
CA VAL A 535 -33.63 -7.30 -10.87
C VAL A 535 -34.21 -8.16 -11.99
N ASN A 536 -35.14 -9.06 -11.65
CA ASN A 536 -35.82 -9.91 -12.63
C ASN A 536 -36.60 -9.09 -13.69
N GLY A 537 -37.08 -7.90 -13.33
CA GLY A 537 -37.74 -6.96 -14.24
C GLY A 537 -36.81 -6.19 -15.18
N LEU A 538 -35.49 -6.26 -15.00
CA LEU A 538 -34.52 -5.56 -15.85
C LEU A 538 -34.39 -6.21 -17.23
N LYS A 539 -34.35 -5.38 -18.26
CA LYS A 539 -34.23 -5.80 -19.66
C LYS A 539 -32.85 -5.47 -20.21
N THR A 540 -32.32 -6.37 -21.01
CA THR A 540 -31.11 -6.14 -21.77
C THR A 540 -31.38 -5.14 -22.89
N VAL A 541 -30.57 -4.09 -22.98
CA VAL A 541 -30.61 -3.07 -24.04
C VAL A 541 -29.22 -2.88 -24.64
N GLU A 542 -29.19 -2.51 -25.92
CA GLU A 542 -27.98 -2.13 -26.65
C GLU A 542 -27.91 -0.60 -26.75
N LEU A 543 -26.76 -0.04 -26.40
CA LEU A 543 -26.50 1.40 -26.46
C LEU A 543 -25.99 1.82 -27.84
N SER A 544 -25.90 3.13 -28.05
CA SER A 544 -25.41 3.74 -29.29
C SER A 544 -23.96 3.35 -29.67
N ASP A 545 -23.16 2.95 -28.68
CA ASP A 545 -21.78 2.45 -28.83
C ASP A 545 -21.71 0.92 -29.03
N GLY A 546 -22.85 0.23 -29.10
CA GLY A 546 -22.95 -1.23 -29.22
C GLY A 546 -22.80 -1.97 -27.88
N ALA A 547 -22.60 -1.26 -26.77
CA ALA A 547 -22.50 -1.90 -25.47
C ALA A 547 -23.87 -2.39 -24.99
N THR A 548 -23.91 -3.64 -24.53
CA THR A 548 -25.09 -4.21 -23.89
C THR A 548 -25.11 -3.89 -22.39
N ARG A 549 -26.26 -3.48 -21.84
CA ARG A 549 -26.50 -3.23 -20.40
C ARG A 549 -27.90 -3.67 -19.95
N LEU A 550 -28.11 -3.81 -18.64
CA LEU A 550 -29.40 -4.09 -18.01
C LEU A 550 -30.09 -2.77 -17.64
N TRP A 551 -31.29 -2.56 -18.17
CA TRP A 551 -32.07 -1.34 -18.03
C TRP A 551 -33.40 -1.61 -17.33
N LYS A 552 -33.79 -0.70 -16.43
CA LYS A 552 -35.15 -0.67 -15.87
C LYS A 552 -36.10 -0.16 -16.95
N PRO A 553 -37.17 -0.88 -17.32
CA PRO A 553 -38.04 -0.50 -18.44
C PRO A 553 -38.95 0.70 -18.11
N ASP A 554 -38.33 1.84 -17.83
CA ASP A 554 -38.94 3.11 -17.48
C ASP A 554 -38.34 4.21 -18.35
N LEU A 555 -39.16 4.79 -19.21
CA LEU A 555 -38.77 5.86 -20.12
C LEU A 555 -38.75 7.23 -19.43
N THR A 556 -39.31 7.37 -18.23
CA THR A 556 -39.42 8.66 -17.52
C THR A 556 -38.13 9.49 -17.51
N PRO A 557 -36.94 8.92 -17.25
CA PRO A 557 -35.69 9.69 -17.21
C PRO A 557 -35.26 10.29 -18.56
N PHE A 558 -35.77 9.79 -19.67
CA PHE A 558 -35.45 10.25 -21.03
C PHE A 558 -36.38 11.35 -21.55
N ALA A 559 -37.37 11.74 -20.74
CA ALA A 559 -38.32 12.77 -21.13
C ALA A 559 -37.62 14.13 -21.25
N HIS A 560 -37.91 14.83 -22.33
CA HIS A 560 -37.47 16.20 -22.56
C HIS A 560 -38.57 17.17 -22.14
N ASP A 561 -38.18 18.21 -21.39
CA ASP A 561 -39.07 19.30 -21.01
C ASP A 561 -39.23 20.27 -22.18
N ILE A 562 -39.97 19.82 -23.21
CA ILE A 562 -40.29 20.61 -24.38
C ILE A 562 -41.78 20.52 -24.73
N VAL A 563 -42.30 21.61 -25.27
CA VAL A 563 -43.64 21.68 -25.85
C VAL A 563 -43.50 21.83 -27.36
N LEU A 564 -43.99 20.84 -28.10
CA LEU A 564 -44.00 20.90 -29.57
C LEU A 564 -44.99 21.97 -30.05
N PRO A 565 -44.69 22.73 -31.12
CA PRO A 565 -45.57 23.78 -31.61
C PRO A 565 -46.95 23.27 -32.02
N ASP A 566 -47.97 24.07 -31.77
CA ASP A 566 -49.33 23.82 -32.23
C ASP A 566 -49.38 23.75 -33.77
N GLY A 567 -50.00 22.67 -34.29
CA GLY A 567 -50.17 22.45 -35.74
C GLY A 567 -49.05 21.66 -36.42
N LEU A 568 -47.99 21.27 -35.70
CA LEU A 568 -47.00 20.31 -36.23
C LEU A 568 -47.70 18.98 -36.56
N LYS A 569 -47.39 18.39 -37.72
CA LYS A 569 -47.95 17.10 -38.14
C LYS A 569 -46.90 16.00 -37.98
N PRO A 570 -47.27 14.82 -37.46
CA PRO A 570 -46.37 13.68 -37.44
C PRO A 570 -46.13 13.14 -38.86
N ASP A 571 -45.02 12.44 -39.04
CA ASP A 571 -44.77 11.61 -40.21
C ASP A 571 -45.57 10.30 -40.17
N ALA A 572 -45.32 9.40 -41.13
CA ALA A 572 -46.02 8.12 -41.26
C ALA A 572 -45.77 7.17 -40.08
N GLU A 573 -44.71 7.39 -39.30
CA GLU A 573 -44.30 6.60 -38.15
C GLU A 573 -44.81 7.21 -36.83
N GLY A 574 -45.50 8.35 -36.89
CA GLY A 574 -46.01 9.08 -35.74
C GLY A 574 -45.00 10.04 -35.10
N LEU A 575 -43.85 10.27 -35.76
CA LEU A 575 -42.77 11.11 -35.22
C LEU A 575 -42.88 12.55 -35.71
N TYR A 576 -42.52 13.48 -34.84
CA TYR A 576 -42.59 14.92 -35.09
C TYR A 576 -41.20 15.46 -35.37
N THR A 577 -40.99 16.07 -36.54
CA THR A 577 -39.71 16.71 -36.86
C THR A 577 -39.71 18.17 -36.42
N TRP A 578 -38.89 18.52 -35.43
CA TRP A 578 -38.78 19.88 -34.90
C TRP A 578 -37.35 20.21 -34.47
N GLN A 579 -36.86 21.40 -34.86
CA GLN A 579 -35.49 21.87 -34.61
C GLN A 579 -34.39 20.86 -35.00
N GLY A 580 -34.59 20.13 -36.10
CA GLY A 580 -33.60 19.17 -36.62
C GLY A 580 -33.53 17.85 -35.83
N LYS A 581 -34.49 17.58 -34.94
CA LYS A 581 -34.64 16.31 -34.22
C LYS A 581 -36.00 15.66 -34.53
N GLN A 582 -36.09 14.34 -34.34
CA GLN A 582 -37.34 13.61 -34.33
C GLN A 582 -37.83 13.44 -32.89
N TRP A 583 -39.11 13.69 -32.68
CA TRP A 583 -39.75 13.69 -31.38
C TRP A 583 -40.91 12.70 -31.34
N LEU A 584 -40.95 11.90 -30.28
CA LEU A 584 -42.01 10.95 -29.97
C LEU A 584 -42.80 11.46 -28.76
N PRO A 585 -44.04 11.96 -28.94
CA PRO A 585 -44.97 12.19 -27.84
C PRO A 585 -45.53 10.86 -27.36
N LEU A 586 -45.30 10.52 -26.10
CA LEU A 586 -45.78 9.28 -25.48
C LEU A 586 -46.22 9.57 -24.04
N GLU A 587 -47.46 9.20 -23.72
CA GLU A 587 -48.05 9.33 -22.38
C GLU A 587 -47.91 10.74 -21.75
N GLY A 588 -48.07 11.78 -22.56
CA GLY A 588 -48.00 13.18 -22.11
C GLY A 588 -46.57 13.69 -21.88
N ARG A 589 -45.55 12.95 -22.30
CA ARG A 589 -44.14 13.35 -22.31
C ARG A 589 -43.59 13.32 -23.73
N THR A 590 -42.50 14.04 -23.95
CA THR A 590 -41.85 14.14 -25.27
C THR A 590 -40.46 13.53 -25.20
N TYR A 591 -40.15 12.63 -26.13
CA TYR A 591 -38.88 11.91 -26.20
C TYR A 591 -38.17 12.24 -27.51
N SER A 592 -36.86 12.48 -27.46
CA SER A 592 -36.06 12.63 -28.68
C SER A 592 -35.63 11.26 -29.17
N VAL A 593 -35.84 10.96 -30.45
CA VAL A 593 -35.51 9.67 -31.05
C VAL A 593 -34.62 9.82 -32.28
N LYS A 594 -33.81 8.80 -32.54
CA LYS A 594 -32.97 8.68 -33.74
C LYS A 594 -33.05 7.26 -34.29
N PRO A 595 -33.01 7.05 -35.62
CA PRO A 595 -32.90 5.72 -36.18
C PRO A 595 -31.67 4.99 -35.65
N ALA A 596 -31.81 3.71 -35.29
CA ALA A 596 -30.68 2.88 -34.87
C ALA A 596 -29.70 2.67 -36.04
N THR A 597 -28.40 2.62 -35.74
CA THR A 597 -27.32 2.43 -36.73
C THR A 597 -27.41 1.10 -37.48
N THR A 598 -28.04 0.09 -36.87
CA THR A 598 -28.29 -1.24 -37.44
C THR A 598 -29.47 -1.26 -38.40
N GLY A 599 -30.28 -0.18 -38.47
CA GLY A 599 -31.47 -0.07 -39.32
C GLY A 599 -32.76 -0.63 -38.69
N ASP A 600 -32.67 -1.34 -37.57
CA ASP A 600 -33.81 -1.88 -36.83
C ASP A 600 -34.15 -1.00 -35.61
N GLY A 601 -35.23 -0.22 -35.71
CA GLY A 601 -35.79 0.55 -34.60
C GLY A 601 -35.17 1.93 -34.35
N TYR A 602 -35.43 2.49 -33.16
CA TYR A 602 -34.98 3.82 -32.74
C TYR A 602 -34.21 3.77 -31.42
N LEU A 603 -33.22 4.64 -31.30
CA LEU A 603 -32.54 5.02 -30.07
C LEU A 603 -33.25 6.24 -29.46
N ILE A 604 -33.44 6.25 -28.14
CA ILE A 604 -33.97 7.39 -27.41
C ILE A 604 -32.79 8.17 -26.83
N GLU A 605 -32.72 9.47 -27.12
CA GLU A 605 -31.66 10.32 -26.57
C GLU A 605 -31.99 10.73 -25.14
N HIS A 606 -30.99 10.76 -24.27
CA HIS A 606 -31.13 11.30 -22.92
C HIS A 606 -31.02 12.84 -22.94
N PRO A 607 -31.80 13.58 -22.14
CA PRO A 607 -31.80 15.05 -22.16
C PRO A 607 -30.46 15.70 -21.77
N SER A 608 -29.62 14.99 -21.02
CA SER A 608 -28.33 15.49 -20.51
C SER A 608 -27.14 14.56 -20.71
N ARG A 609 -27.34 13.35 -21.26
CA ARG A 609 -26.24 12.39 -21.49
C ARG A 609 -26.05 12.25 -23.01
N PRO A 610 -24.81 12.29 -23.50
CA PRO A 610 -24.53 12.29 -24.93
C PRO A 610 -24.70 10.93 -25.61
N ASN A 611 -24.73 9.83 -24.85
CA ASN A 611 -24.69 8.45 -25.36
C ASN A 611 -26.00 7.70 -25.16
#